data_AF-A0A4R2TVR8-F1
#
_entry.id   AF-A0A4R2TVR8-F1
#
_cell.length_a   1.000
_cell.length_b   1.000
_cell.length_c   1.000
_cell.angle_alpha   90.00
_cell.angle_beta   90.00
_cell.angle_gamma   90.00
#
_symmetry.space_group_name_H-M   'P 1'
#
loop_
_entity.id
_entity.type
_entity.pdbx_description
1 polymer ?
#
loop_
_entity_poly.entity_id
_entity_poly.type
_entity_poly.pdbx_seq_one_letter_code
_entity_poly.pdbx_strand_id
1 'polypeptide(L)'
;MSIQGFYLLPHPPIIVPEVGKGAEEKIKNTRESLNDIAADISMKGPSTIILITPHGPMFQDAIALASEDEINGDLKNFGAPEVKMTIQLSRELTKKII
;
A
#
# COMPACT_ATOMS: atom_id res chain seq x y z
N MET A 1 6.86 21.28 3.19
CA MET A 1 6.74 19.83 2.97
C MET A 1 7.87 19.41 2.05
N SER A 2 8.58 18.34 2.37
CA SER A 2 9.58 17.76 1.47
C SER A 2 9.20 16.30 1.20
N ILE A 3 9.38 15.86 -0.04
CA ILE A 3 9.25 14.45 -0.39
C ILE A 3 10.54 13.74 0.04
N GLN A 4 10.43 12.71 0.87
CA GLN A 4 11.58 12.02 1.46
C GLN A 4 12.02 10.78 0.67
N GLY A 5 11.22 10.30 -0.29
CA GLY A 5 11.56 9.12 -1.10
C GLY A 5 10.50 8.77 -2.14
N PHE A 6 10.88 7.91 -3.08
CA PHE A 6 10.01 7.31 -4.09
C PHE A 6 10.35 5.82 -4.18
N TYR A 7 9.32 4.98 -4.27
CA TYR A 7 9.47 3.53 -4.29
C TYR A 7 8.54 2.92 -5.33
N LEU A 8 9.03 1.91 -6.04
CA LEU A 8 8.23 1.11 -6.95
C LEU A 8 8.26 -0.33 -6.44
N LEU A 9 7.06 -0.86 -6.14
CA LEU A 9 6.91 -2.13 -5.45
C LEU A 9 6.00 -3.06 -6.26
N PRO A 10 6.37 -4.34 -6.44
CA PRO A 10 5.37 -5.35 -6.80
C PRO A 10 4.43 -5.57 -5.61
N HIS A 11 3.17 -5.94 -5.87
CA HIS A 11 2.19 -6.23 -4.82
C HIS A 11 1.47 -7.58 -4.98
N PRO A 12 2.18 -8.70 -5.24
CA PRO A 12 1.50 -9.98 -5.37
C PRO A 12 0.92 -10.40 -4.01
N PRO A 13 -0.37 -10.78 -3.93
CA PRO A 13 -1.01 -11.18 -2.67
C PRO A 13 -0.27 -12.29 -1.92
N ILE A 14 0.40 -13.19 -2.65
CA ILE A 14 1.19 -14.31 -2.12
C ILE A 14 2.30 -13.87 -1.15
N ILE A 15 2.72 -12.60 -1.16
CA ILE A 15 3.74 -12.08 -0.24
C ILE A 15 3.28 -12.06 1.22
N VAL A 16 1.96 -12.02 1.44
CA VAL A 16 1.34 -12.04 2.76
C VAL A 16 1.32 -13.50 3.24
N PRO A 17 1.95 -13.85 4.38
CA PRO A 17 2.08 -15.24 4.82
C PRO A 17 0.74 -16.00 4.93
N GLU A 18 -0.31 -15.34 5.38
CA GLU A 18 -1.66 -15.90 5.50
C GLU A 18 -2.26 -16.30 4.14
N VAL A 19 -1.88 -15.59 3.08
CA VAL A 19 -2.23 -15.90 1.68
C VAL A 19 -1.30 -16.95 1.10
N GLY A 20 0.02 -16.77 1.27
CA GLY A 20 1.06 -17.59 0.68
C GLY A 20 1.18 -18.99 1.28
N LYS A 21 0.96 -19.14 2.59
CA LYS A 21 1.02 -20.41 3.34
C LYS A 21 2.30 -21.20 3.05
N GLY A 22 3.43 -20.50 2.99
CA GLY A 22 4.77 -21.03 2.66
C GLY A 22 5.17 -20.84 1.19
N ALA A 23 4.24 -20.49 0.29
CA ALA A 23 4.55 -20.23 -1.12
C ALA A 23 5.26 -18.88 -1.34
N GLU A 24 5.19 -17.96 -0.38
CA GLU A 24 5.95 -16.69 -0.35
C GLU A 24 7.46 -16.92 -0.44
N GLU A 25 7.95 -18.08 0.00
CA GLU A 25 9.38 -18.44 -0.12
C GLU A 25 9.86 -18.50 -1.56
N LYS A 26 8.96 -18.77 -2.53
CA LYS A 26 9.29 -18.71 -3.95
C LYS A 26 9.63 -17.30 -4.43
N ILE A 27 9.17 -16.27 -3.70
CA ILE A 27 9.45 -14.86 -3.96
C ILE A 27 10.28 -14.22 -2.84
N LYS A 28 11.09 -15.02 -2.13
CA LYS A 28 11.92 -14.59 -1.00
C LYS A 28 12.69 -13.29 -1.28
N ASN A 29 13.35 -13.18 -2.43
CA ASN A 29 14.12 -11.97 -2.77
C ASN A 29 13.22 -10.73 -2.84
N THR A 30 12.02 -10.85 -3.42
CA THR A 30 11.03 -9.77 -3.43
C THR A 30 10.59 -9.41 -2.02
N ARG A 31 10.30 -10.40 -1.17
CA ARG A 31 9.93 -10.19 0.23
C ARG A 31 11.03 -9.45 1.01
N GLU A 32 12.28 -9.86 0.83
CA GLU A 32 13.43 -9.22 1.47
C GLU A 32 13.62 -7.78 0.99
N SER A 33 13.54 -7.52 -0.32
CA SER A 33 13.60 -6.14 -0.83
C SER A 33 12.47 -5.25 -0.32
N LEU A 34 11.26 -5.78 -0.13
CA LEU A 34 10.17 -5.02 0.51
C LEU A 34 10.48 -4.68 1.98
N ASN A 35 11.15 -5.57 2.72
CA ASN A 35 11.58 -5.29 4.10
C ASN A 35 12.64 -4.19 4.16
N ASP A 36 13.58 -4.16 3.21
CA ASP A 36 14.60 -3.11 3.13
C ASP A 36 13.95 -1.75 2.87
N ILE A 37 12.98 -1.70 1.96
CA ILE A 37 12.21 -0.48 1.69
C ILE A 37 11.38 -0.06 2.91
N ALA A 38 10.74 -1.01 3.61
CA ALA A 38 10.02 -0.72 4.84
C ALA A 38 10.94 -0.12 5.92
N ALA A 39 12.16 -0.64 6.07
CA ALA A 39 13.15 -0.11 7.01
C ALA A 39 13.59 1.33 6.63
N ASP A 40 13.82 1.59 5.34
CA ASP A 40 14.19 2.92 4.85
C ASP A 40 13.05 3.94 5.02
N ILE A 41 11.80 3.56 4.75
CA ILE A 41 10.62 4.40 5.03
C ILE A 41 10.52 4.69 6.53
N SER A 42 10.70 3.66 7.37
CA SER A 42 10.66 3.81 8.84
C SER A 42 11.74 4.77 9.34
N MET A 43 12.94 4.72 8.78
CA MET A 43 14.05 5.62 9.14
C MET A 43 13.78 7.07 8.72
N LYS A 44 13.16 7.28 7.56
CA LYS A 44 12.76 8.63 7.08
C LYS A 44 11.60 9.22 7.89
N GLY A 45 10.76 8.37 8.46
CA GLY A 45 9.64 8.75 9.33
C GLY A 45 8.65 9.73 8.69
N PRO A 46 8.15 9.49 7.45
CA PRO A 46 7.19 10.39 6.83
C PRO A 46 5.88 10.40 7.61
N SER A 47 5.26 11.58 7.75
CA SER A 47 3.94 11.71 8.39
C SER A 47 2.79 11.21 7.50
N THR A 48 3.03 11.01 6.20
CA THR A 48 2.02 10.53 5.23
C THR A 48 2.73 9.82 4.08
N ILE A 49 2.16 8.70 3.64
CA ILE A 49 2.57 7.97 2.43
C ILE A 49 1.48 8.20 1.37
N ILE A 50 1.87 8.64 0.17
CA ILE A 50 0.98 8.69 -0.99
C ILE A 50 1.10 7.36 -1.73
N LEU A 51 0.01 6.59 -1.76
CA LEU A 51 -0.06 5.32 -2.47
C LEU A 51 -0.73 5.51 -3.83
N ILE A 52 -0.02 5.18 -4.91
CA ILE A 52 -0.56 5.16 -6.27
C ILE A 52 -0.83 3.70 -6.64
N THR A 53 -2.08 3.38 -7.01
CA THR A 53 -2.51 2.00 -7.25
C THR A 53 -3.49 1.92 -8.42
N PRO A 54 -3.43 0.86 -9.26
CA PRO A 54 -4.41 0.61 -10.31
C PRO A 54 -5.70 -0.05 -9.78
N HIS A 55 -5.79 -0.38 -8.48
CA HIS A 55 -6.92 -1.11 -7.91
C HIS A 55 -8.06 -0.23 -7.39
N GLY A 56 -8.00 1.09 -7.65
CA GLY A 56 -9.07 2.04 -7.37
C GLY A 56 -9.89 2.37 -8.63
N PRO A 57 -10.80 3.35 -8.56
CA PRO A 57 -11.45 3.89 -9.75
C PRO A 57 -10.43 4.37 -10.78
N MET A 58 -10.53 3.86 -12.01
CA MET A 58 -9.66 4.23 -13.12
C MET A 58 -10.49 4.90 -14.22
N PHE A 59 -10.02 6.06 -14.67
CA PHE A 59 -10.63 6.83 -15.76
C PHE A 59 -9.62 6.99 -16.90
N GLN A 60 -10.10 7.15 -18.14
CA GLN A 60 -9.22 7.31 -19.30
C GLN A 60 -8.57 8.70 -19.36
N ASP A 61 -9.25 9.69 -18.81
CA ASP A 61 -8.95 11.12 -18.95
C ASP A 61 -8.86 11.85 -17.59
N ALA A 62 -8.87 11.10 -16.48
CA ALA A 62 -8.82 11.67 -15.14
C ALA A 62 -8.01 10.83 -14.15
N ILE A 63 -7.49 11.51 -13.13
CA ILE A 63 -6.86 10.89 -11.97
C ILE A 63 -7.88 10.88 -10.84
N ALA A 64 -8.07 9.72 -10.20
CA ALA A 64 -8.91 9.59 -9.03
C ALA A 64 -8.08 9.77 -7.75
N LEU A 65 -8.63 10.52 -6.78
CA LEU A 65 -8.10 10.61 -5.43
C LEU A 65 -9.16 10.14 -4.44
N ALA A 66 -8.77 9.31 -3.48
CA ALA A 66 -9.61 8.98 -2.34
C ALA A 66 -9.79 10.22 -1.46
N SER A 67 -11.04 10.54 -1.12
CA SER A 67 -11.42 11.75 -0.38
C SER A 67 -12.25 11.44 0.86
N GLU A 68 -12.36 10.17 1.21
CA GLU A 68 -12.95 9.67 2.45
C GLU A 68 -12.06 10.02 3.65
N ASP A 69 -12.63 9.98 4.85
CA ASP A 69 -11.83 10.14 6.08
C ASP A 69 -11.05 8.85 6.40
N GLU A 70 -11.60 7.69 6.04
CA GLU A 70 -11.06 6.37 6.33
C GLU A 70 -11.38 5.39 5.20
N ILE A 71 -10.47 4.45 4.94
CA ILE A 71 -10.68 3.30 4.05
C ILE A 71 -10.46 2.00 4.81
N ASN A 72 -11.19 0.95 4.43
CA ASN A 72 -11.05 -0.38 5.01
C ASN A 72 -11.08 -1.47 3.94
N GLY A 73 -10.49 -2.61 4.25
CA GLY A 73 -10.45 -3.76 3.35
C GLY A 73 -9.89 -5.01 4.03
N ASP A 74 -10.06 -6.14 3.35
CA ASP A 74 -9.60 -7.46 3.78
C ASP A 74 -9.01 -8.24 2.59
N LEU A 75 -8.30 -9.34 2.87
CA LEU A 75 -7.80 -10.27 1.85
C LEU A 75 -8.68 -11.53 1.71
N LYS A 76 -9.99 -11.45 1.96
CA LYS A 76 -10.88 -12.62 1.87
C LYS A 76 -10.92 -13.25 0.47
N ASN A 77 -10.79 -12.44 -0.58
CA ASN A 77 -10.74 -12.90 -1.96
C ASN A 77 -9.48 -13.74 -2.26
N PHE A 78 -8.46 -13.66 -1.38
CA PHE A 78 -7.26 -14.47 -1.42
C PHE A 78 -7.25 -15.57 -0.34
N GLY A 79 -8.37 -15.79 0.36
CA GLY A 79 -8.49 -16.83 1.37
C GLY A 79 -7.89 -16.49 2.73
N ALA A 80 -7.64 -15.20 3.01
CA ALA A 80 -7.11 -14.69 4.28
C ALA A 80 -7.99 -13.55 4.87
N PRO A 81 -9.27 -13.82 5.21
CA PRO A 81 -10.19 -12.80 5.73
C PRO A 81 -9.77 -12.18 7.07
N GLU A 82 -8.91 -12.86 7.83
CA GLU A 82 -8.30 -12.37 9.05
C GLU A 82 -7.32 -11.22 8.81
N VAL A 83 -6.71 -11.15 7.62
CA VAL A 83 -5.88 -10.04 7.20
C VAL A 83 -6.80 -8.92 6.73
N LYS A 84 -7.03 -7.98 7.63
CA LYS A 84 -7.88 -6.81 7.41
C LYS A 84 -7.23 -5.58 8.00
N MET A 85 -7.51 -4.44 7.38
CA MET A 85 -6.99 -3.15 7.83
C MET A 85 -8.02 -2.06 7.65
N THR A 86 -7.85 -1.04 8.48
CA THR A 86 -8.58 0.21 8.41
C THR A 86 -7.56 1.33 8.55
N ILE A 87 -7.55 2.26 7.58
CA ILE A 87 -6.54 3.29 7.45
C ILE A 87 -7.22 4.66 7.32
N GLN A 88 -6.79 5.59 8.16
CA GLN A 88 -7.20 6.99 8.11
C GLN A 88 -6.47 7.72 6.98
N LEU A 89 -7.21 8.46 6.17
CA LEU A 89 -6.66 9.23 5.06
C LEU A 89 -6.38 10.67 5.48
N SER A 90 -5.32 11.25 4.93
CA SER A 90 -5.00 12.67 5.16
C SER A 90 -5.88 13.56 4.29
N ARG A 91 -7.07 13.87 4.79
CA ARG A 91 -7.99 14.82 4.16
C ARG A 91 -7.39 16.19 3.92
N GLU A 92 -6.54 16.64 4.85
CA GLU A 92 -5.82 17.91 4.70
C GLU A 92 -4.92 17.88 3.46
N LEU A 93 -4.17 16.79 3.25
CA LEU A 93 -3.30 16.66 2.10
C LEU A 93 -4.10 16.48 0.80
N THR A 94 -5.15 15.65 0.81
CA THR A 94 -6.02 15.47 -0.37
C THR A 94 -6.58 16.82 -0.85
N LYS A 95 -7.07 17.66 0.06
CA LYS A 95 -7.57 19.02 -0.26
C LYS A 95 -6.50 20.00 -0.73
N LYS A 96 -5.22 19.72 -0.49
CA LYS A 96 -4.11 20.55 -0.96
C LYS A 96 -3.62 20.13 -2.36
N ILE A 97 -3.93 18.91 -2.78
CA ILE A 97 -3.58 18.38 -4.11
C ILE A 97 -4.60 18.82 -5.16
N ILE A 98 -5.88 18.88 -4.78
CA ILE A 98 -7.00 19.38 -5.61
C ILE A 98 -7.11 20.90 -5.47
#